data_AF-A0A7W6SZV6-F1
#
_entry.id   AF-A0A7W6SZV6-F1
#
_cell.length_a   1.000
_cell.length_b   1.000
_cell.length_c   1.000
_cell.angle_alpha   90.00
_cell.angle_beta   90.00
_cell.angle_gamma   90.00
#
_symmetry.space_group_name_H-M   'P 1'
#
loop_
_entity.id
_entity.type
_entity.pdbx_description
1 polymer ?
#
loop_
_entity_poly.entity_id
_entity_poly.type
_entity_poly.pdbx_seq_one_letter_code
_entity_poly.pdbx_strand_id
1 'polypeptide(L)'
;MPSEIRLIRRISYSHCLSEPWPIVEAVQFLHEQPQQARSSELVAAILDAAVQVLTKEGAQRFTTARVAERAGVSVGSLYQYFPNKAAILFRLQSDEWRRTSDLLRDILEDRVKPPPARLRALVHAFILSECDEAAIRGALSDAAPLYRDAPEAQDARAAGEGIIAAFMREALPKASEATRALAGELIKTTLSEVGKRFSETSRSEAEIARHADGLADMFCAYLGELARR
;
A
#
# COMPACT_ATOMS: atom_id res chain seq x y z
N MET A 1 -9.04 15.77 -16.82
CA MET A 1 -7.81 16.55 -16.58
C MET A 1 -7.12 15.93 -15.37
N PRO A 2 -6.08 15.09 -15.51
CA PRO A 2 -5.34 14.61 -14.36
C PRO A 2 -4.25 15.61 -13.99
N SER A 3 -4.29 15.96 -12.73
CA SER A 3 -3.56 16.98 -11.99
C SER A 3 -2.07 16.70 -11.87
N GLU A 4 -1.33 17.81 -11.87
CA GLU A 4 0.08 17.96 -11.57
C GLU A 4 0.42 17.50 -10.14
N ILE A 5 1.22 16.45 -10.00
CA ILE A 5 2.08 16.23 -8.83
C ILE A 5 3.48 15.89 -9.37
N ARG A 6 4.17 16.94 -9.82
CA ARG A 6 5.63 16.99 -9.93
C ARG A 6 6.13 18.00 -8.90
N LEU A 7 7.35 17.76 -8.42
CA LEU A 7 8.12 18.51 -7.44
C LEU A 7 7.77 18.22 -5.98
N ILE A 8 8.46 17.24 -5.39
CA ILE A 8 9.51 17.52 -4.37
C ILE A 8 10.63 16.47 -4.54
N ARG A 9 11.54 16.71 -5.48
CA ARG A 9 12.91 16.16 -5.43
C ARG A 9 13.81 17.35 -5.12
N ARG A 10 14.26 17.48 -3.87
CA ARG A 10 15.37 18.35 -3.51
C ARG A 10 16.18 17.67 -2.43
N ILE A 11 17.15 16.88 -2.91
CA ILE A 11 18.21 16.35 -2.08
C ILE A 11 19.07 17.56 -1.67
N SER A 12 19.13 17.83 -0.37
CA SER A 12 20.06 18.81 0.19
C SER A 12 21.32 18.08 0.64
N TYR A 13 22.25 17.85 -0.29
CA TYR A 13 23.62 17.46 0.05
C TYR A 13 24.34 18.72 0.54
N SER A 14 24.31 19.01 1.85
CA SER A 14 25.02 20.18 2.38
C SER A 14 25.74 19.96 3.71
N HIS A 15 25.96 18.73 4.18
CA HIS A 15 26.61 18.53 5.49
C HIS A 15 27.57 17.34 5.58
N CYS A 16 28.33 17.04 4.52
CA CYS A 16 29.41 16.05 4.61
C CYS A 16 30.63 16.45 3.77
N LEU A 17 31.28 17.55 4.14
CA LEU A 17 32.61 17.92 3.65
C LEU A 17 33.40 18.56 4.79
N SER A 18 33.93 17.75 5.70
CA SER A 18 34.93 18.25 6.65
C SER A 18 36.12 17.31 6.91
N GLU A 19 36.21 16.12 6.31
CA GLU A 19 37.44 15.31 6.38
C GLU A 19 37.76 14.60 5.05
N PRO A 20 39.03 14.58 4.60
CA PRO A 20 39.43 13.93 3.37
C PRO A 20 39.43 12.41 3.54
N TRP A 21 38.40 11.77 2.98
CA TRP A 21 38.28 10.33 2.89
C TRP A 21 39.39 9.74 2.00
N PRO A 22 40.04 8.61 2.35
CA PRO A 22 41.05 7.99 1.51
C PRO A 22 40.44 7.60 0.16
N ILE A 23 41.12 7.94 -0.94
CA ILE A 23 40.66 7.81 -2.34
C ILE A 23 40.07 6.42 -2.64
N VAL A 24 40.61 5.38 -2.01
CA VAL A 24 40.22 3.97 -2.20
C VAL A 24 38.79 3.70 -1.72
N GLU A 25 38.40 4.22 -0.57
CA GLU A 25 37.05 4.03 -0.03
C GLU A 25 36.02 4.95 -0.73
N ALA A 26 36.45 6.09 -1.28
CA ALA A 26 35.59 6.98 -2.07
C ALA A 26 35.22 6.35 -3.43
N VAL A 27 36.19 5.68 -4.06
CA VAL A 27 35.98 4.94 -5.31
C VAL A 27 35.08 3.72 -5.09
N GLN A 28 35.22 3.03 -3.94
CA GLN A 28 34.36 1.89 -3.60
C GLN A 28 32.91 2.33 -3.33
N PHE A 29 32.70 3.39 -2.55
CA PHE A 29 31.39 4.00 -2.33
C PHE A 29 30.75 4.48 -3.65
N LEU A 30 31.53 5.12 -4.53
CA LEU A 30 31.08 5.58 -5.86
C LEU A 30 30.84 4.44 -6.85
N HIS A 31 31.26 3.20 -6.58
CA HIS A 31 31.02 2.05 -7.46
C HIS A 31 29.81 1.23 -6.99
N GLU A 32 29.60 1.11 -5.67
CA GLU A 32 28.44 0.45 -5.07
C GLU A 32 27.15 1.28 -5.27
N GLN A 33 27.22 2.62 -5.13
CA GLN A 33 26.09 3.54 -5.31
C GLN A 33 25.44 3.51 -6.71
N PRO A 34 26.17 3.57 -7.85
CA PRO A 34 25.57 3.56 -9.18
C PRO A 34 25.01 2.19 -9.59
N GLN A 35 25.60 1.09 -9.10
CA GLN A 35 25.07 -0.25 -9.37
C GLN A 35 23.77 -0.49 -8.59
N GLN A 36 23.70 -0.03 -7.34
CA GLN A 36 22.51 -0.14 -6.51
C GLN A 36 21.40 0.82 -6.96
N ALA A 37 21.75 2.04 -7.40
CA ALA A 37 20.82 2.99 -8.01
C ALA A 37 20.24 2.44 -9.32
N ARG A 38 21.07 1.95 -10.26
CA ARG A 38 20.59 1.33 -11.50
C ARG A 38 19.75 0.08 -11.26
N SER A 39 20.12 -0.74 -10.28
CA SER A 39 19.34 -1.90 -9.85
C SER A 39 17.96 -1.48 -9.35
N SER A 40 17.89 -0.43 -8.52
CA SER A 40 16.62 0.10 -8.01
C SER A 40 15.74 0.71 -9.09
N GLU A 41 16.31 1.44 -10.04
CA GLU A 41 15.61 2.03 -11.18
C GLU A 41 15.05 0.94 -12.10
N LEU A 42 15.81 -0.11 -12.34
CA LEU A 42 15.40 -1.24 -13.15
C LEU A 42 14.25 -2.02 -12.49
N VAL A 43 14.35 -2.28 -11.19
CA VAL A 43 13.27 -2.93 -10.43
C VAL A 43 12.00 -2.06 -10.48
N ALA A 44 12.10 -0.75 -10.28
CA ALA A 44 10.97 0.16 -10.40
C ALA A 44 10.33 0.11 -11.81
N ALA A 45 11.16 0.14 -12.87
CA ALA A 45 10.67 0.05 -14.24
C ALA A 45 9.95 -1.28 -14.53
N ILE A 46 10.46 -2.40 -14.00
CA ILE A 46 9.81 -3.72 -14.11
C ILE A 46 8.47 -3.73 -13.37
N LEU A 47 8.40 -3.20 -12.15
CA LEU A 47 7.17 -3.15 -11.37
C LEU A 47 6.12 -2.23 -12.01
N ASP A 48 6.52 -1.06 -12.52
CA ASP A 48 5.63 -0.15 -13.25
C ASP A 48 5.09 -0.80 -14.53
N ALA A 49 5.94 -1.51 -15.28
CA ALA A 49 5.54 -2.26 -16.46
C ALA A 49 4.57 -3.40 -16.09
N ALA A 50 4.81 -4.08 -14.97
CA ALA A 50 3.95 -5.13 -14.47
C ALA A 50 2.55 -4.62 -14.12
N VAL A 51 2.45 -3.49 -13.40
CA VAL A 51 1.15 -2.84 -13.13
C VAL A 51 0.42 -2.54 -14.44
N GLN A 52 1.12 -1.96 -15.43
CA GLN A 52 0.50 -1.61 -16.71
C GLN A 52 0.01 -2.82 -17.51
N VAL A 53 0.78 -3.91 -17.54
CA VAL A 53 0.36 -5.17 -18.18
C VAL A 53 -0.87 -5.71 -17.46
N LEU A 54 -0.87 -5.71 -16.13
CA LEU A 54 -1.99 -6.21 -15.35
C LEU A 54 -3.27 -5.40 -15.56
N THR A 55 -3.18 -4.06 -15.53
CA THR A 55 -4.34 -3.17 -15.72
C THR A 55 -4.89 -3.21 -17.16
N LYS A 56 -4.02 -3.31 -18.18
CA LYS A 56 -4.45 -3.25 -19.59
C LYS A 56 -4.85 -4.59 -20.16
N GLU A 57 -4.14 -5.66 -19.78
CA GLU A 57 -4.29 -6.97 -20.41
C GLU A 57 -4.98 -8.00 -19.51
N GLY A 58 -5.01 -7.76 -18.21
CA GLY A 58 -5.61 -8.63 -17.19
C GLY A 58 -4.69 -9.75 -16.70
N ALA A 59 -5.09 -10.36 -15.58
CA ALA A 59 -4.33 -11.42 -14.90
C ALA A 59 -3.98 -12.61 -15.82
N GLN A 60 -4.90 -13.02 -16.68
CA GLN A 60 -4.74 -14.16 -17.59
C GLN A 60 -3.62 -13.95 -18.62
N ARG A 61 -3.37 -12.70 -19.01
CA ARG A 61 -2.30 -12.35 -19.96
C ARG A 61 -1.01 -11.90 -19.27
N PHE A 62 -0.96 -11.89 -17.95
CA PHE A 62 0.23 -11.47 -17.21
C PHE A 62 1.37 -12.51 -17.33
N THR A 63 2.45 -12.17 -18.05
CA THR A 63 3.63 -13.02 -18.24
C THR A 63 4.94 -12.22 -18.08
N THR A 64 6.01 -12.88 -17.63
CA THR A 64 7.34 -12.26 -17.49
C THR A 64 7.86 -11.70 -18.81
N ALA A 65 7.57 -12.35 -19.94
CA ALA A 65 7.95 -11.87 -21.27
C ALA A 65 7.29 -10.53 -21.63
N ARG A 66 5.98 -10.39 -21.38
CA ARG A 66 5.26 -9.12 -21.62
C ARG A 66 5.72 -8.01 -20.68
N VAL A 67 5.99 -8.35 -19.42
CA VAL A 67 6.56 -7.38 -18.48
C VAL A 67 7.93 -6.90 -18.96
N ALA A 68 8.80 -7.82 -19.40
CA ALA A 68 10.12 -7.47 -19.92
C ALA A 68 10.03 -6.57 -21.16
N GLU A 69 9.18 -6.94 -22.12
CA GLU A 69 8.90 -6.14 -23.32
C GLU A 69 8.40 -4.73 -22.95
N ARG A 70 7.43 -4.64 -22.04
CA ARG A 70 6.86 -3.36 -21.62
C ARG A 70 7.84 -2.49 -20.85
N ALA A 71 8.71 -3.09 -20.04
CA ALA A 71 9.77 -2.40 -19.30
C ALA A 71 10.96 -1.98 -20.19
N GLY A 72 11.04 -2.49 -21.43
CA GLY A 72 12.17 -2.24 -22.32
C GLY A 72 13.45 -2.96 -21.87
N VAL A 73 13.32 -4.11 -21.21
CA VAL A 73 14.44 -4.89 -20.66
C VAL A 73 14.50 -6.27 -21.30
N SER A 74 15.67 -6.90 -21.29
CA SER A 74 15.77 -8.29 -21.74
C SER A 74 15.08 -9.24 -20.74
N VAL A 75 14.50 -10.33 -21.24
CA VAL A 75 13.92 -11.37 -20.38
C VAL A 75 14.96 -11.94 -19.41
N GLY A 76 16.21 -12.10 -19.86
CA GLY A 76 17.32 -12.54 -19.00
C GLY A 76 17.61 -11.56 -17.87
N SER A 77 17.59 -10.25 -18.15
CA SER A 77 17.75 -9.21 -17.12
C SER A 77 16.62 -9.24 -16.11
N LEU A 78 15.37 -9.44 -16.54
CA LEU A 78 14.23 -9.56 -15.62
C LEU A 78 14.40 -10.77 -14.68
N TYR A 79 14.82 -11.93 -15.20
CA TYR A 79 15.02 -13.13 -14.39
C TYR A 79 16.09 -13.01 -13.31
N GLN A 80 17.04 -12.06 -13.44
CA GLN A 80 18.01 -11.76 -12.38
C GLN A 80 17.35 -11.16 -11.12
N TYR A 81 16.20 -10.50 -11.27
CA TYR A 81 15.48 -9.85 -10.17
C TYR A 81 14.23 -10.62 -9.75
N PHE A 82 13.53 -11.20 -10.74
CA PHE A 82 12.26 -11.88 -10.52
C PHE A 82 12.29 -13.25 -11.21
N PRO A 83 12.45 -14.34 -10.45
CA PRO A 83 12.60 -15.68 -11.03
C PRO A 83 11.33 -16.18 -11.72
N ASN A 84 10.17 -15.60 -11.40
CA ASN A 84 8.88 -15.97 -11.99
C ASN A 84 7.84 -14.84 -11.84
N LYS A 85 6.69 -14.99 -12.49
CA LYS A 85 5.60 -13.99 -12.43
C LYS A 85 5.02 -13.81 -11.01
N ALA A 86 5.04 -14.86 -10.18
CA ALA A 86 4.52 -14.78 -8.82
C ALA A 86 5.39 -13.88 -7.93
N ALA A 87 6.71 -13.90 -8.11
CA ALA A 87 7.64 -13.01 -7.40
C ALA A 87 7.37 -11.53 -7.72
N ILE A 88 7.02 -11.20 -8.98
CA ILE A 88 6.63 -9.84 -9.38
C ILE A 88 5.34 -9.43 -8.69
N LEU A 89 4.30 -10.28 -8.76
CA LEU A 89 2.99 -10.01 -8.17
C LEU A 89 3.06 -9.87 -6.64
N PHE A 90 3.84 -10.73 -5.99
CA PHE A 90 4.07 -10.67 -4.55
C PHE A 90 4.75 -9.36 -4.14
N ARG A 91 5.76 -8.93 -4.90
CA ARG A 91 6.42 -7.65 -4.66
C ARG A 91 5.46 -6.48 -4.83
N LEU A 92 4.65 -6.47 -5.88
CA LEU A 92 3.61 -5.44 -6.09
C LEU A 92 2.62 -5.39 -4.92
N GLN A 93 2.12 -6.55 -4.48
CA GLN A 93 1.18 -6.64 -3.37
C GLN A 93 1.79 -6.14 -2.06
N SER A 94 3.05 -6.51 -1.80
CA SER A 94 3.76 -6.09 -0.58
C SER A 94 4.03 -4.59 -0.55
N ASP A 95 4.42 -4.01 -1.69
CA ASP A 95 4.62 -2.57 -1.83
C ASP A 95 3.28 -1.82 -1.63
N GLU A 96 2.17 -2.37 -2.14
CA GLU A 96 0.84 -1.78 -1.98
C GLU A 96 0.32 -1.83 -0.55
N TRP A 97 0.48 -2.95 0.15
CA TRP A 97 0.14 -3.05 1.57
C TRP A 97 0.93 -2.09 2.43
N ARG A 98 2.23 -1.90 2.13
CA ARG A 98 3.06 -0.94 2.85
C ARG A 98 2.58 0.49 2.63
N ARG A 99 2.36 0.90 1.38
CA ARG A 99 1.85 2.24 1.04
C ARG A 99 0.50 2.50 1.70
N THR A 100 -0.41 1.53 1.64
CA THR A 100 -1.72 1.65 2.26
C THR A 100 -1.59 1.77 3.77
N SER A 101 -0.80 0.91 4.42
CA SER A 101 -0.58 0.97 5.87
C SER A 101 0.00 2.33 6.30
N ASP A 102 0.93 2.87 5.52
CA ASP A 102 1.54 4.19 5.76
C ASP A 102 0.52 5.31 5.61
N LEU A 103 -0.28 5.30 4.53
CA LEU A 103 -1.34 6.28 4.31
C LEU A 103 -2.40 6.25 5.40
N LEU A 104 -2.87 5.07 5.79
CA LEU A 104 -3.88 4.91 6.85
C LEU A 104 -3.35 5.40 8.20
N ARG A 105 -2.05 5.19 8.47
CA ARG A 105 -1.39 5.74 9.64
C ARG A 105 -1.40 7.26 9.62
N ASP A 106 -0.92 7.86 8.53
CA ASP A 106 -0.85 9.32 8.39
C ASP A 106 -2.25 9.96 8.54
N ILE A 107 -3.28 9.33 7.99
CA ILE A 107 -4.68 9.77 8.14
C ILE A 107 -5.11 9.77 9.61
N LEU A 108 -4.84 8.69 10.34
CA LEU A 108 -5.27 8.58 11.73
C LEU A 108 -4.44 9.44 12.69
N GLU A 109 -3.19 9.75 12.34
CA GLU A 109 -2.30 10.61 13.13
C GLU A 109 -2.51 12.11 12.88
N ASP A 110 -3.27 12.50 11.85
CA ASP A 110 -3.61 13.90 11.54
C ASP A 110 -4.56 14.53 12.59
N ARG A 111 -4.01 14.91 13.74
CA ARG A 111 -4.74 15.54 14.86
C ARG A 111 -5.24 16.96 14.56
N VAL A 112 -4.92 17.52 13.39
CA VAL A 112 -5.56 18.76 12.93
C VAL A 112 -7.04 18.50 12.64
N LYS A 113 -7.39 17.28 12.23
CA LYS A 113 -8.77 16.87 11.94
C LYS A 113 -9.42 16.16 13.12
N PRO A 114 -10.72 16.40 13.37
CA PRO A 114 -11.45 15.69 14.42
C PRO A 114 -11.58 14.19 14.09
N PRO A 115 -11.73 13.29 15.09
CA PRO A 115 -11.76 11.84 14.87
C PRO A 115 -12.75 11.35 13.80
N PRO A 116 -14.00 11.88 13.71
CA PRO A 116 -14.93 11.45 12.64
C PRO A 116 -14.44 11.76 11.22
N ALA A 117 -13.73 12.88 11.04
CA ALA A 117 -13.19 13.26 9.73
C ALA A 117 -12.03 12.34 9.32
N ARG A 118 -11.16 11.98 10.26
CA ARG A 118 -10.09 10.99 10.03
C ARG A 118 -10.64 9.60 9.73
N LEU A 119 -11.67 9.16 10.47
CA LEU A 119 -12.33 7.88 10.22
C LEU A 119 -12.92 7.81 8.82
N ARG A 120 -13.61 8.87 8.38
CA ARG A 120 -14.13 8.95 7.01
C ARG A 120 -13.01 8.86 5.97
N ALA A 121 -11.94 9.64 6.14
CA ALA A 121 -10.79 9.60 5.23
C ALA A 121 -10.15 8.20 5.18
N LEU A 122 -10.03 7.52 6.33
CA LEU A 122 -9.52 6.16 6.43
C LEU A 122 -10.38 5.18 5.64
N VAL A 123 -11.71 5.23 5.80
CA VAL A 123 -12.63 4.34 5.09
C VAL A 123 -12.52 4.55 3.58
N HIS A 124 -12.49 5.80 3.12
CA HIS A 124 -12.32 6.13 1.70
C HIS A 124 -10.99 5.60 1.14
N ALA A 125 -9.88 5.86 1.84
CA ALA A 125 -8.56 5.37 1.43
C ALA A 125 -8.51 3.84 1.39
N PHE A 126 -9.09 3.16 2.39
CA PHE A 126 -9.12 1.71 2.46
C PHE A 126 -9.93 1.07 1.33
N ILE A 127 -11.14 1.59 1.06
CA ILE A 127 -11.98 1.02 -0.01
C ILE A 127 -11.33 1.24 -1.38
N LEU A 128 -10.67 2.38 -1.60
CA LEU A 128 -9.90 2.61 -2.82
C LEU A 128 -8.75 1.60 -2.95
N SER A 129 -7.95 1.41 -1.88
CA SER A 129 -6.84 0.44 -1.90
C SER A 129 -7.32 -0.99 -2.14
N GLU A 130 -8.49 -1.37 -1.60
CA GLU A 130 -9.08 -2.70 -1.85
C GLU A 130 -9.41 -2.91 -3.34
N CYS A 131 -9.92 -1.88 -4.01
CA CYS A 131 -10.20 -1.90 -5.45
C CYS A 131 -8.92 -1.95 -6.28
N ASP A 132 -7.89 -1.17 -5.92
CA ASP A 132 -6.60 -1.14 -6.63
C ASP A 132 -5.86 -2.48 -6.48
N GLU A 133 -5.91 -3.09 -5.29
CA GLU A 133 -5.27 -4.38 -5.02
C GLU A 133 -5.98 -5.58 -5.69
N ALA A 134 -7.28 -5.47 -5.98
CA ALA A 134 -8.11 -6.60 -6.41
C ALA A 134 -7.54 -7.35 -7.63
N ALA A 135 -7.01 -6.61 -8.61
CA ALA A 135 -6.41 -7.21 -9.80
C ALA A 135 -5.14 -8.00 -9.47
N ILE A 136 -4.29 -7.48 -8.59
CA ILE A 136 -3.05 -8.13 -8.12
C ILE A 136 -3.40 -9.38 -7.32
N ARG A 137 -4.36 -9.26 -6.39
CA ARG A 137 -4.85 -10.35 -5.55
C ARG A 137 -5.43 -11.51 -6.37
N GLY A 138 -6.18 -11.19 -7.44
CA GLY A 138 -6.69 -12.18 -8.39
C GLY A 138 -5.57 -12.87 -9.16
N ALA A 139 -4.66 -12.09 -9.74
CA ALA A 139 -3.51 -12.63 -10.49
C ALA A 139 -2.60 -13.52 -9.63
N LEU A 140 -2.38 -13.15 -8.37
CA LEU A 140 -1.59 -13.96 -7.44
C LEU A 140 -2.32 -15.25 -7.06
N SER A 141 -3.65 -15.20 -6.88
CA SER A 141 -4.48 -16.38 -6.66
C SER A 141 -4.34 -17.40 -7.78
N ASP A 142 -4.31 -16.93 -9.02
CA ASP A 142 -4.17 -17.78 -10.21
C ASP A 142 -2.74 -18.29 -10.39
N ALA A 143 -1.74 -17.44 -10.11
CA ALA A 143 -0.34 -17.74 -10.35
C ALA A 143 0.31 -18.62 -9.27
N ALA A 144 -0.08 -18.43 -8.01
CA ALA A 144 0.51 -19.10 -6.85
C ALA A 144 -0.47 -19.11 -5.66
N PRO A 145 -1.45 -20.02 -5.65
CA PRO A 145 -2.48 -20.08 -4.59
C PRO A 145 -1.92 -20.12 -3.17
N LEU A 146 -0.80 -20.83 -2.97
CA LEU A 146 -0.14 -21.01 -1.68
C LEU A 146 0.66 -19.78 -1.21
N TYR A 147 0.96 -18.83 -2.09
CA TYR A 147 1.76 -17.65 -1.75
C TYR A 147 0.99 -16.62 -0.91
N ARG A 148 -0.36 -16.65 -0.98
CA ARG A 148 -1.22 -15.72 -0.23
C ARG A 148 -1.12 -15.91 1.28
N ASP A 149 -0.80 -17.12 1.72
CA ASP A 149 -0.73 -17.50 3.14
C ASP A 149 0.71 -17.51 3.67
N ALA A 150 1.68 -17.08 2.85
CA ALA A 150 3.07 -17.00 3.27
C ALA A 150 3.25 -16.00 4.44
N PRO A 151 4.15 -16.27 5.41
CA PRO A 151 4.40 -15.38 6.55
C PRO A 151 4.70 -13.94 6.14
N GLU A 152 5.45 -13.75 5.04
CA GLU A 152 5.80 -12.44 4.52
C GLU A 152 4.57 -11.64 4.05
N ALA A 153 3.50 -12.32 3.61
CA ALA A 153 2.22 -11.69 3.30
C ALA A 153 1.43 -11.30 4.56
N GLN A 154 1.62 -12.03 5.65
CA GLN A 154 0.98 -11.76 6.94
C GLN A 154 1.64 -10.57 7.62
N ASP A 155 2.97 -10.51 7.63
CA ASP A 155 3.75 -9.43 8.25
C ASP A 155 3.44 -8.06 7.61
N ALA A 156 3.33 -8.03 6.28
CA ALA A 156 2.97 -6.82 5.55
C ALA A 156 1.55 -6.31 5.87
N ARG A 157 0.62 -7.21 6.24
CA ARG A 157 -0.74 -6.85 6.69
C ARG A 157 -0.80 -6.45 8.15
N ALA A 158 0.05 -7.04 8.99
CA ALA A 158 0.07 -6.82 10.44
C ALA A 158 0.66 -5.46 10.85
N ALA A 159 1.42 -4.80 9.97
CA ALA A 159 2.05 -3.50 10.23
C ALA A 159 1.07 -2.37 10.65
N GLY A 160 -0.24 -2.53 10.41
CA GLY A 160 -1.27 -1.57 10.77
C GLY A 160 -2.00 -1.81 12.11
N GLU A 161 -1.72 -2.87 12.88
CA GLU A 161 -2.60 -3.25 14.01
C GLU A 161 -2.55 -2.29 15.21
N GLY A 162 -1.42 -1.61 15.45
CA GLY A 162 -1.25 -0.72 16.60
C GLY A 162 -2.03 0.61 16.49
N ILE A 163 -2.34 1.07 15.27
CA ILE A 163 -2.82 2.44 15.07
C ILE A 163 -4.29 2.63 15.46
N ILE A 164 -5.10 1.60 15.20
CA ILE A 164 -6.53 1.63 15.54
C ILE A 164 -6.72 1.77 17.05
N ALA A 165 -5.90 1.08 17.85
CA ALA A 165 -5.96 1.19 19.31
C ALA A 165 -5.61 2.60 19.81
N ALA A 166 -4.65 3.28 19.18
CA ALA A 166 -4.32 4.67 19.49
C ALA A 166 -5.47 5.62 19.12
N PHE A 167 -6.03 5.47 17.91
CA PHE A 167 -7.18 6.24 17.45
C PHE A 167 -8.39 6.07 18.37
N MET A 168 -8.71 4.83 18.79
CA MET A 168 -9.87 4.56 19.65
C MET A 168 -9.74 5.21 21.04
N ARG A 169 -8.52 5.31 21.58
CA ARG A 169 -8.29 6.04 22.85
C ARG A 169 -8.59 7.52 22.73
N GLU A 170 -8.26 8.12 21.59
CA GLU A 170 -8.54 9.53 21.31
C GLU A 170 -10.02 9.76 21.01
N ALA A 171 -10.63 8.91 20.18
CA ALA A 171 -12.02 9.05 19.75
C ALA A 171 -13.03 8.76 20.89
N LEU A 172 -12.68 7.86 21.81
CA LEU A 172 -13.54 7.41 22.92
C LEU A 172 -12.81 7.53 24.28
N PRO A 173 -12.53 8.76 24.76
CA PRO A 173 -11.72 8.95 25.96
C PRO A 173 -12.40 8.44 27.23
N LYS A 174 -13.75 8.47 27.27
CA LYS A 174 -14.56 8.04 28.42
C LYS A 174 -14.91 6.55 28.41
N ALA A 175 -14.74 5.87 27.27
CA ALA A 175 -15.08 4.46 27.14
C ALA A 175 -14.05 3.57 27.83
N SER A 176 -14.49 2.40 28.31
CA SER A 176 -13.61 1.37 28.86
C SER A 176 -12.62 0.84 27.81
N GLU A 177 -11.52 0.24 28.26
CA GLU A 177 -10.56 -0.42 27.37
C GLU A 177 -11.21 -1.55 26.56
N ALA A 178 -12.04 -2.38 27.19
CA ALA A 178 -12.78 -3.45 26.52
C ALA A 178 -13.72 -2.91 25.43
N THR A 179 -14.42 -1.79 25.69
CA THR A 179 -15.28 -1.14 24.70
C THR A 179 -14.48 -0.62 23.51
N ARG A 180 -13.32 0.00 23.75
CA ARG A 180 -12.45 0.51 22.69
C ARG A 180 -11.86 -0.61 21.84
N ALA A 181 -11.41 -1.69 22.47
CA ALA A 181 -10.87 -2.87 21.79
C ALA A 181 -11.93 -3.50 20.89
N LEU A 182 -13.13 -3.73 21.42
CA LEU A 182 -14.26 -4.27 20.64
C LEU A 182 -14.66 -3.35 19.49
N ALA A 183 -14.73 -2.03 19.72
CA ALA A 183 -15.05 -1.08 18.65
C ALA A 183 -14.00 -1.06 17.53
N GLY A 184 -12.71 -1.11 17.90
CA GLY A 184 -11.59 -1.21 16.96
C GLY A 184 -11.66 -2.49 16.12
N GLU A 185 -11.89 -3.63 16.78
CA GLU A 185 -11.99 -4.94 16.13
C GLU A 185 -13.20 -5.01 15.19
N LEU A 186 -14.39 -4.58 15.63
CA LEU A 186 -15.58 -4.55 14.78
C LEU A 186 -15.41 -3.66 13.55
N ILE A 187 -14.82 -2.47 13.70
CA ILE A 187 -14.56 -1.58 12.56
C ILE A 187 -13.55 -2.22 11.60
N LYS A 188 -12.44 -2.75 12.12
CA LYS A 188 -11.41 -3.42 11.31
C LYS A 188 -12.01 -4.61 10.54
N THR A 189 -12.67 -5.53 11.24
CA THR A 189 -13.26 -6.74 10.65
C THR A 189 -14.31 -6.37 9.60
N THR A 190 -15.21 -5.42 9.91
CA THR A 190 -16.24 -4.99 8.95
C THR A 190 -15.61 -4.32 7.72
N LEU A 191 -14.67 -3.41 7.92
CA LEU A 191 -14.03 -2.69 6.83
C LEU A 191 -13.28 -3.64 5.89
N SER A 192 -12.53 -4.60 6.44
CA SER A 192 -11.81 -5.61 5.68
C SER A 192 -12.75 -6.54 4.90
N GLU A 193 -13.75 -7.13 5.56
CA GLU A 193 -14.64 -8.10 4.90
C GLU A 193 -15.54 -7.44 3.85
N VAL A 194 -16.07 -6.25 4.15
CA VAL A 194 -16.91 -5.52 3.21
C VAL A 194 -16.07 -4.97 2.05
N GLY A 195 -14.90 -4.39 2.32
CA GLY A 195 -14.01 -3.86 1.29
C GLY A 195 -13.52 -4.94 0.33
N LYS A 196 -13.11 -6.09 0.87
CA LYS A 196 -12.71 -7.26 0.07
C LYS A 196 -13.84 -7.76 -0.82
N ARG A 197 -15.05 -7.92 -0.27
CA ARG A 197 -16.21 -8.37 -1.05
C ARG A 197 -16.63 -7.34 -2.10
N PHE A 198 -16.57 -6.06 -1.76
CA PHE A 198 -16.94 -4.97 -2.67
C PHE A 198 -16.01 -4.91 -3.89
N SER A 199 -14.71 -5.14 -3.68
CA SER A 199 -13.68 -5.09 -4.71
C SER A 199 -13.56 -6.34 -5.60
N GLU A 200 -14.37 -7.39 -5.37
CA GLU A 200 -14.38 -8.60 -6.22
C GLU A 200 -14.78 -8.31 -7.67
N THR A 201 -15.51 -7.22 -7.91
CA THR A 201 -15.88 -6.76 -9.25
C THR A 201 -15.35 -5.35 -9.49
N SER A 202 -15.15 -5.00 -10.77
CA SER A 202 -14.73 -3.65 -11.15
C SER A 202 -15.79 -2.63 -10.71
N ARG A 203 -15.33 -1.51 -10.13
CA ARG A 203 -16.16 -0.43 -9.60
C ARG A 203 -15.77 0.89 -10.25
N SER A 204 -16.77 1.71 -10.54
CA SER A 204 -16.55 3.11 -10.92
C SER A 204 -16.18 3.95 -9.70
N GLU A 205 -15.50 5.08 -9.93
CA GLU A 205 -15.15 6.05 -8.88
C GLU A 205 -16.39 6.49 -8.07
N ALA A 206 -17.53 6.69 -8.75
CA ALA A 206 -18.78 7.07 -8.09
C ALA A 206 -19.37 5.96 -7.21
N GLU A 207 -19.20 4.68 -7.58
CA GLU A 207 -19.60 3.56 -6.73
C GLU A 207 -18.70 3.42 -5.52
N ILE A 208 -17.38 3.57 -5.70
CA ILE A 208 -16.38 3.55 -4.62
C ILE A 208 -16.72 4.63 -3.60
N ALA A 209 -16.89 5.88 -4.04
CA ALA A 209 -17.19 7.01 -3.16
C ALA A 209 -18.50 6.79 -2.38
N ARG A 210 -19.57 6.37 -3.07
CA ARG A 210 -20.87 6.13 -2.42
C ARG A 210 -20.80 5.02 -1.38
N HIS A 211 -20.06 3.95 -1.67
CA HIS A 211 -19.91 2.83 -0.74
C HIS A 211 -19.08 3.23 0.48
N ALA A 212 -17.97 3.93 0.26
CA ALA A 212 -17.11 4.45 1.33
C ALA A 212 -17.87 5.45 2.22
N ASP A 213 -18.70 6.33 1.65
CA ASP A 213 -19.53 7.24 2.43
C ASP A 213 -20.52 6.51 3.32
N GLY A 214 -21.22 5.50 2.80
CA GLY A 214 -22.16 4.71 3.61
C GLY A 214 -21.48 3.97 4.77
N LEU A 215 -20.31 3.38 4.53
CA LEU A 215 -19.52 2.73 5.59
C LEU A 215 -19.00 3.74 6.61
N ALA A 216 -18.52 4.90 6.16
CA ALA A 216 -18.06 5.96 7.04
C ALA A 216 -19.18 6.52 7.91
N ASP A 217 -20.38 6.71 7.34
CA ASP A 217 -21.58 7.14 8.07
C ASP A 217 -21.92 6.14 9.17
N MET A 218 -21.94 4.84 8.84
CA MET A 218 -22.22 3.76 9.79
C MET A 218 -21.21 3.75 10.95
N PHE A 219 -19.91 3.82 10.66
CA PHE A 219 -18.88 3.81 11.69
C PHE A 219 -18.87 5.10 12.52
N CYS A 220 -19.08 6.26 11.91
CA CYS A 220 -19.17 7.53 12.63
C CYS A 220 -20.38 7.54 13.57
N ALA A 221 -21.54 7.04 13.13
CA ALA A 221 -22.73 6.93 13.98
C ALA A 221 -22.50 5.97 15.15
N TYR A 222 -21.87 4.82 14.90
CA TYR A 222 -21.50 3.84 15.93
C TYR A 222 -20.58 4.43 16.99
N LEU A 223 -19.46 5.06 16.59
CA LEU A 223 -18.55 5.69 17.54
C LEU A 223 -19.19 6.88 18.26
N GLY A 224 -20.03 7.65 17.57
CA GLY A 224 -20.78 8.76 18.17
C GLY A 224 -21.73 8.29 19.27
N GLU A 225 -22.35 7.11 19.11
CA GLU A 225 -23.17 6.50 20.15
C GLU A 225 -22.35 6.02 21.34
N LEU A 226 -21.20 5.37 21.10
CA LEU A 226 -20.29 4.96 22.17
C LEU A 226 -19.73 6.15 22.95
N ALA A 227 -19.49 7.29 22.29
CA ALA A 227 -18.97 8.49 22.94
C ALA A 227 -19.98 9.17 23.88
N ARG A 228 -21.29 8.88 23.71
CA ARG A 228 -22.38 9.43 24.54
C ARG A 228 -22.66 8.59 25.79
N ARG A 229 -22.25 7.32 25.80
CA ARG A 229 -22.39 6.40 26.93
C ARG A 229 -21.31 6.68 27.99
#